data_AF-A0A0D3J0I8-F1
#
_entry.id   AF-A0A0D3J0I8-F1
#
_cell.length_a   1.000
_cell.length_b   1.000
_cell.length_c   1.000
_cell.angle_alpha   90.00
_cell.angle_beta   90.00
_cell.angle_gamma   90.00
#
_symmetry.space_group_name_H-M   'P 1'
#
loop_
_entity.id
_entity.type
_entity.pdbx_description
1 polymer ?
#
loop_
_entity_poly.entity_id
_entity_poly.type
_entity_poly.pdbx_seq_one_letter_code
_entity_poly.pdbx_strand_id
1 'polypeptide(L)'
;MIAASVLVKLLVLPAVSIPLVSLAARDGLLPDEPAALMVLHVQSAVPSAQTAIAVLVAAGQTALAQQLSQLYVLQYVLSTLTLAAVIVIAVELVYPFVERERHF
;
A
#
# COMPACT_ATOMS: atom_id res chain seq x y z
N MET A 1 15.39 -13.72 2.18
CA MET A 1 14.01 -13.56 2.69
C MET A 1 13.65 -12.10 2.94
N ILE A 2 14.43 -11.36 3.73
CA ILE A 2 14.19 -9.92 4.04
C ILE A 2 13.94 -9.06 2.79
N ALA A 3 14.87 -9.07 1.83
CA ALA A 3 14.76 -8.28 0.60
C ALA A 3 13.54 -8.66 -0.25
N ALA A 4 13.15 -9.95 -0.27
CA ALA A 4 11.97 -10.40 -0.99
C ALA A 4 10.68 -9.90 -0.33
N SER A 5 10.59 -9.94 1.00
CA SER A 5 9.44 -9.40 1.74
C SER A 5 9.31 -7.88 1.57
N VAL A 6 10.44 -7.17 1.51
CA VAL A 6 10.49 -5.74 1.21
C VAL A 6 10.01 -5.49 -0.22
N LEU A 7 10.53 -6.21 -1.22
CA LEU A 7 10.15 -6.07 -2.62
C LEU A 7 8.65 -6.33 -2.84
N VAL A 8 8.12 -7.40 -2.24
CA VAL A 8 6.69 -7.73 -2.33
C VAL A 8 5.83 -6.58 -1.76
N LYS A 9 6.20 -6.06 -0.59
CA LYS A 9 5.41 -5.00 0.07
C LYS A 9 5.51 -3.66 -0.67
N LEU A 10 6.69 -3.29 -1.16
CA LEU A 10 6.95 -1.95 -1.69
C LEU A 10 6.68 -1.83 -3.20
N LEU A 11 6.79 -2.92 -3.96
CA LEU A 11 6.64 -2.90 -5.42
C LEU A 11 5.47 -3.74 -5.88
N VAL A 12 5.42 -5.00 -5.47
CA VAL A 12 4.39 -5.93 -5.98
C VAL A 12 3.01 -5.52 -5.47
N LEU A 13 2.87 -5.19 -4.19
CA LEU A 13 1.58 -4.83 -3.61
C LEU A 13 0.97 -3.59 -4.29
N PRO A 14 1.68 -2.45 -4.43
CA PRO A 14 1.14 -1.28 -5.13
C PRO A 14 0.90 -1.53 -6.62
N ALA A 15 1.80 -2.28 -7.28
CA ALA A 15 1.67 -2.58 -8.71
C ALA A 15 0.43 -3.42 -9.04
N VAL A 16 -0.05 -4.23 -8.09
CA VAL A 16 -1.25 -5.06 -8.25
C VAL A 16 -2.50 -4.33 -7.75
N SER A 17 -2.42 -3.63 -6.62
CA SER A 17 -3.58 -2.94 -6.04
C SER A 17 -4.07 -1.76 -6.90
N ILE A 18 -3.15 -0.96 -7.45
CA ILE A 18 -3.51 0.24 -8.24
C ILE A 18 -4.39 -0.14 -9.45
N PRO A 19 -4.01 -1.10 -10.30
CA PRO A 19 -4.87 -1.57 -11.39
C PRO A 19 -6.19 -2.15 -10.90
N LEU A 20 -6.18 -2.94 -9.82
CA LEU A 20 -7.41 -3.54 -9.29
C LEU A 20 -8.40 -2.50 -8.78
N VAL A 21 -7.92 -1.49 -8.05
CA VAL A 21 -8.75 -0.37 -7.58
C VAL A 21 -9.27 0.45 -8.77
N SER A 22 -8.42 0.72 -9.77
CA SER A 22 -8.83 1.43 -10.99
C SER A 22 -9.92 0.68 -11.77
N LEU A 23 -9.80 -0.64 -11.91
CA LEU A 23 -10.80 -1.47 -12.58
C LEU A 23 -12.11 -1.54 -11.77
N ALA A 24 -12.01 -1.77 -10.46
CA ALA A 24 -13.19 -1.84 -9.58
C ALA A 24 -13.93 -0.49 -9.51
N ALA A 25 -13.23 0.64 -9.57
CA ALA A 25 -13.84 1.97 -9.66
C ALA A 25 -14.58 2.17 -10.98
N ARG A 26 -13.98 1.74 -12.10
CA ARG A 26 -14.62 1.80 -13.43
C ARG A 26 -15.89 0.96 -13.50
N ASP A 27 -15.92 -0.19 -12.84
CA ASP A 27 -17.08 -1.09 -12.80
C ASP A 27 -18.15 -0.63 -11.77
N GLY A 28 -17.96 0.51 -11.09
CA GLY A 28 -18.90 1.04 -10.10
C GLY A 28 -18.97 0.22 -8.80
N LEU A 29 -17.96 -0.61 -8.52
CA LEU A 29 -17.86 -1.43 -7.30
C LEU A 29 -17.27 -0.67 -6.11
N LEU A 30 -16.71 0.52 -6.35
CA LEU A 30 -16.07 1.37 -5.35
C LEU A 30 -16.72 2.76 -5.29
N PRO A 31 -16.55 3.50 -4.18
CA PRO A 31 -17.08 4.86 -4.06
C PRO A 31 -16.50 5.79 -5.13
N ASP A 32 -17.36 6.64 -5.69
CA ASP A 32 -16.99 7.59 -6.75
C ASP A 32 -16.31 8.87 -6.22
N GLU A 33 -16.25 9.05 -4.89
CA GLU A 33 -15.58 10.19 -4.30
C GLU A 33 -14.08 10.10 -4.59
N PRO A 34 -13.49 11.10 -5.24
CA PRO A 34 -12.08 11.04 -5.61
C PRO A 34 -11.21 10.77 -4.37
N ALA A 35 -11.46 11.48 -3.27
CA ALA A 35 -10.69 11.31 -2.04
C ALA A 35 -10.68 9.87 -1.51
N ALA A 36 -11.81 9.15 -1.63
CA ALA A 36 -11.89 7.75 -1.24
C ALA A 36 -11.04 6.85 -2.15
N LEU A 37 -11.11 7.07 -3.47
CA LEU A 37 -10.27 6.36 -4.44
C LEU A 37 -8.79 6.64 -4.20
N MET A 38 -8.41 7.89 -3.90
CA MET A 38 -7.02 8.22 -3.59
C MET A 38 -6.50 7.45 -2.37
N VAL A 39 -7.30 7.39 -1.31
CA VAL A 39 -6.97 6.60 -0.11
C VAL A 39 -6.75 5.13 -0.46
N LEU A 40 -7.62 4.54 -1.28
CA LEU A 40 -7.51 3.14 -1.69
C LEU A 40 -6.23 2.86 -2.50
N HIS A 41 -5.83 3.76 -3.39
CA HIS A 41 -4.59 3.64 -4.16
C HIS A 41 -3.34 3.77 -3.27
N VAL A 42 -3.39 4.67 -2.28
CA VAL A 42 -2.26 4.96 -1.41
C VAL A 42 -2.10 3.89 -0.31
N GLN A 43 -3.20 3.27 0.13
CA GLN A 43 -3.21 2.30 1.24
C GLN A 43 -2.26 1.11 1.02
N SER A 44 -2.10 0.63 -0.21
CA SER A 44 -1.18 -0.48 -0.50
C SER A 44 0.29 -0.13 -0.25
N ALA A 45 0.64 1.16 -0.32
CA ALA A 45 1.99 1.65 -0.06
C ALA A 45 2.23 2.02 1.42
N VAL A 46 1.18 2.07 2.24
CA VAL A 46 1.29 2.37 3.67
C VAL A 46 2.14 1.30 4.37
N PRO A 47 3.06 1.68 5.29
CA PRO A 47 3.85 0.72 6.05
C PRO A 47 2.98 -0.31 6.77
N SER A 48 3.49 -1.53 6.91
CA SER A 48 2.78 -2.58 7.65
C SER A 48 2.55 -2.18 9.11
N ALA A 49 1.34 -2.38 9.62
CA ALA A 49 1.04 -2.13 11.02
C ALA A 49 1.83 -3.10 11.92
N GLN A 50 2.39 -2.57 13.02
CA GLN A 50 3.17 -3.35 14.00
C GLN A 50 2.32 -4.32 14.82
N THR A 51 1.01 -4.36 14.60
CA THR A 51 0.04 -5.23 15.27
C THR A 51 0.42 -6.71 15.21
N ALA A 52 1.03 -7.16 14.11
CA ALA A 52 1.51 -8.54 13.98
C ALA A 52 2.58 -8.89 15.05
N ILE A 53 3.44 -7.95 15.43
CA ILE A 53 4.43 -8.14 16.50
C ILE A 53 3.72 -8.30 17.84
N ALA A 54 2.74 -7.43 18.13
CA ALA A 54 1.97 -7.50 19.37
C ALA A 54 1.23 -8.85 19.51
N VAL A 55 0.63 -9.34 18.42
CA VAL A 55 -0.03 -10.66 18.38
C VAL A 55 0.97 -11.79 18.62
N LEU A 56 2.15 -11.75 17.98
CA LEU A 56 3.18 -12.77 18.19
C LEU A 56 3.72 -12.79 19.61
N VAL A 57 3.94 -11.61 20.22
CA VAL A 57 4.34 -11.51 21.63
C VAL A 57 3.27 -12.07 22.56
N ALA A 58 1.99 -11.72 22.33
CA ALA A 58 0.88 -12.25 23.10
C ALA A 58 0.72 -13.78 22.97
N ALA A 59 1.09 -14.35 21.82
CA ALA A 59 1.10 -15.79 21.56
C ALA A 59 2.35 -16.50 22.12
N GLY A 60 3.24 -15.82 22.83
CA GLY A 60 4.49 -16.37 23.35
C GLY A 60 5.59 -16.59 22.30
N GLN A 61 5.38 -16.16 21.06
CA GLN A 61 6.30 -16.32 19.92
C GLN A 61 7.32 -15.16 19.86
N THR A 62 8.04 -14.92 20.96
CA THR A 62 8.94 -13.77 21.12
C THR A 62 10.10 -13.76 20.14
N ALA A 63 10.67 -14.92 19.81
CA ALA A 63 11.75 -15.04 18.83
C ALA A 63 11.32 -14.61 17.41
N LEU A 64 10.12 -15.03 16.98
CA LEU A 64 9.55 -14.60 15.69
C LEU A 64 9.16 -13.12 15.70
N ALA A 65 8.61 -12.63 16.82
CA ALA A 65 8.29 -11.22 16.97
C ALA A 65 9.54 -10.32 16.84
N GLN A 66 10.68 -10.76 17.41
CA GLN A 66 11.95 -10.03 17.30
C GLN A 66 12.50 -10.03 15.87
N GLN A 67 12.44 -11.16 15.16
CA GLN A 67 12.83 -11.23 13.74
C GLN A 67 11.95 -10.32 12.87
N LEU A 68 10.64 -10.30 13.13
CA LEU A 68 9.69 -9.45 12.41
C LEU A 68 9.91 -7.96 12.71
N SER A 69 10.27 -7.62 13.95
CA SER A 69 10.60 -6.24 14.34
C SER A 69 11.78 -5.67 13.55
N GLN A 70 12.84 -6.47 13.37
CA GLN A 70 13.99 -6.06 12.55
C GLN A 70 13.62 -5.82 11.08
N LEU A 71 12.73 -6.64 10.53
CA LEU A 71 12.18 -6.44 9.17
C LEU A 71 11.41 -5.12 9.05
N TYR A 72 10.61 -4.80 10.07
CA TYR A 72 9.76 -3.63 10.06
C TYR A 72 10.52 -2.31 10.12
N VAL A 73 11.65 -2.24 10.81
CA VAL A 73 12.47 -1.00 10.83
C VAL A 73 12.93 -0.64 9.41
N LEU A 74 13.47 -1.62 8.67
CA LEU A 74 13.91 -1.40 7.30
C LEU A 74 12.73 -1.10 6.36
N GLN A 75 11.63 -1.83 6.50
CA GLN A 75 10.42 -1.57 5.74
C GLN A 75 9.86 -0.16 6.01
N TYR A 76 9.95 0.36 7.24
CA TYR A 76 9.39 1.66 7.59
C TYR A 76 10.07 2.78 6.81
N VAL A 77 11.40 2.79 6.79
CA VAL A 77 12.20 3.81 6.07
C VAL A 77 11.89 3.78 4.58
N LEU A 78 11.88 2.59 3.98
CA LEU A 78 11.64 2.42 2.55
C LEU A 78 10.17 2.65 2.17
N SER A 79 9.22 2.29 3.04
CA SER A 79 7.79 2.52 2.81
C SER A 79 7.46 4.00 2.74
N THR A 80 8.15 4.87 3.49
CA THR A 80 7.94 6.32 3.38
C THR A 80 8.27 6.84 1.98
N LEU A 81 9.35 6.35 1.36
CA LEU A 81 9.73 6.72 -0.01
C LEU A 81 8.75 6.15 -1.04
N THR A 82 8.36 4.87 -0.88
CA THR A 82 7.35 4.24 -1.74
C THR A 82 6.00 4.94 -1.64
N LEU A 83 5.57 5.32 -0.44
CA LEU A 83 4.34 6.04 -0.20
C LEU A 83 4.36 7.40 -0.91
N ALA A 84 5.45 8.15 -0.79
CA ALA A 84 5.61 9.41 -1.51
C ALA A 84 5.53 9.22 -3.03
N ALA A 85 6.21 8.21 -3.58
CA ALA A 85 6.16 7.90 -5.01
C ALA A 85 4.74 7.51 -5.48
N VAL A 86 4.03 6.69 -4.71
CA VAL A 86 2.66 6.28 -5.04
C VAL A 86 1.68 7.44 -4.94
N ILE A 87 1.84 8.35 -3.98
CA ILE A 87 1.04 9.58 -3.90
C ILE A 87 1.25 10.42 -5.17
N VAL A 88 2.50 10.63 -5.58
CA VAL A 88 2.80 11.38 -6.82
C VAL A 88 2.17 10.68 -8.03
N ILE A 89 2.28 9.36 -8.15
CA ILE A 89 1.66 8.60 -9.25
C ILE A 89 0.12 8.73 -9.21
N ALA A 90 -0.50 8.59 -8.05
CA ALA A 90 -1.94 8.69 -7.90
C ALA A 90 -2.46 10.09 -8.29
N VAL A 91 -1.76 11.15 -7.87
CA VAL A 91 -2.13 12.54 -8.14
C VAL A 91 -1.84 12.94 -9.59
N GLU A 92 -0.66 12.63 -10.12
CA GLU A 92 -0.19 13.15 -11.42
C GLU A 92 -0.60 12.28 -12.61
N LEU A 93 -0.82 10.97 -12.40
CA LEU A 93 -1.09 10.04 -13.50
C LEU A 93 -2.50 9.45 -13.46
N VAL A 94 -3.01 9.09 -12.28
CA VAL A 94 -4.32 8.43 -12.17
C VAL A 94 -5.46 9.44 -12.18
N TYR A 95 -5.38 10.47 -11.35
CA TYR A 95 -6.45 11.46 -11.22
C TYR A 95 -6.76 12.28 -12.47
N PRO A 96 -5.78 12.92 -13.12
CA PRO A 96 -6.03 13.68 -14.35
C PRO A 96 -6.44 12.79 -15.52
N PHE A 97 -6.20 11.47 -15.44
CA PHE A 97 -6.70 10.50 -16.41
C PHE A 97 -8.18 10.17 -16.14
N VAL A 98 -8.57 9.93 -14.88
CA VAL A 98 -9.96 9.67 -14.47
C VAL A 98 -10.87 10.88 -14.70
N GLU A 99 -10.41 12.11 -14.41
CA GLU A 99 -11.16 13.32 -14.74
C GLU A 99 -11.37 13.48 -16.25
N ARG A 100 -10.38 13.10 -17.06
CA ARG A 100 -10.49 13.17 -18.53
C ARG A 100 -11.52 12.19 -19.08
N GLU A 101 -11.58 10.96 -18.54
CA GLU A 101 -12.58 9.95 -18.94
C GLU A 101 -14.02 10.33 -18.53
N ARG A 102 -14.22 11.10 -17.44
CA ARG A 102 -15.55 11.58 -17.03
C ARG A 102 -16.13 12.70 -17.91
N HIS A 103 -15.32 13.30 -18.79
CA HIS A 103 -15.73 14.41 -19.67
C HIS A 103 -15.95 14.00 -21.15
N PHE A 104 -15.85 12.71 -21.47
CA PHE A 104 -16.23 12.12 -22.76
C PHE A 104 -17.44 11.20 -22.59
#